data_AF-V4KEL8-F1
#
_entry.id   AF-V4KEL8-F1
#
_cell.length_a   1.000
_cell.length_b   1.000
_cell.length_c   1.000
_cell.angle_alpha   90.00
_cell.angle_beta   90.00
_cell.angle_gamma   90.00
#
_symmetry.space_group_name_H-M   'P 1'
#
loop_
_entity.id
_entity.type
_entity.pdbx_description
1 polymer ?
#
loop_
_entity_poly.entity_id
_entity_poly.type
_entity_poly.pdbx_seq_one_letter_code
_entity_poly.pdbx_strand_id
1 'polypeptide(L)'
;MFLSLFLLWAMRLRRSVSNIVAVILLIVIAVAVVTVLYMWLSGVISLVYTNTSAIHVKVAITNASVVSNSSGTYVVTLVYNLPGSVRTSIALGELEFSNGTLICANSSFRVPSGVIYPGDFAKAEFICSDVRLRAGTPVKIVLVTAQGVQVTYMTDVSS
;
A
#
# COMPACT_ATOMS: atom_id res chain seq x y z
N MET A 1 52.02 16.71 -55.56
CA MET A 1 51.29 17.64 -54.68
C MET A 1 49.77 17.70 -54.96
N PHE A 2 49.16 16.71 -55.63
CA PHE A 2 47.70 16.69 -55.87
C PHE A 2 46.97 15.54 -55.14
N LEU A 3 47.71 14.53 -54.66
CA LEU A 3 47.13 13.40 -53.91
C LEU A 3 46.81 13.73 -52.44
N SER A 4 47.55 14.68 -51.85
CA SER A 4 47.37 15.11 -50.46
C SER A 4 46.10 15.97 -50.28
N LEU A 5 45.80 16.86 -51.23
CA LEU A 5 44.58 17.66 -51.20
C LEU A 5 43.32 16.82 -51.38
N PHE A 6 43.37 15.73 -52.15
CA PHE A 6 42.21 14.86 -52.39
C PHE A 6 41.88 14.00 -51.15
N LEU A 7 42.90 13.52 -50.41
CA LEU A 7 42.71 12.80 -49.15
C LEU A 7 42.26 13.72 -48.00
N LEU A 8 42.73 14.96 -47.97
CA LEU A 8 42.26 15.97 -47.01
C LEU A 8 40.81 16.42 -47.27
N TRP A 9 40.37 16.43 -48.54
CA TRP A 9 38.97 16.70 -48.88
C TRP A 9 38.04 15.54 -48.50
N ALA A 10 38.47 14.30 -48.71
CA ALA A 10 37.70 13.09 -48.34
C ALA A 10 37.52 12.93 -46.81
N MET A 11 38.53 13.28 -46.00
CA MET A 11 38.40 13.22 -44.53
C MET A 11 37.55 14.36 -43.96
N ARG A 12 37.54 15.54 -44.58
CA ARG A 12 36.67 16.67 -44.15
C ARG A 12 35.20 16.45 -44.54
N LEU A 13 34.93 15.76 -45.65
CA LEU A 13 33.57 15.34 -46.03
C LEU A 13 33.04 14.20 -45.15
N ARG A 14 33.89 13.24 -44.75
CA ARG A 14 33.48 12.15 -43.83
C ARG A 14 33.07 12.64 -42.44
N ARG A 15 33.61 13.75 -41.95
CA ARG A 15 33.20 14.32 -40.65
C ARG A 15 31.81 14.97 -40.70
N SER A 16 31.46 15.57 -41.84
CA SER A 16 30.12 16.15 -42.06
C SER A 16 29.06 15.07 -42.28
N VAL A 17 29.36 14.04 -43.08
CA VAL A 17 28.46 12.90 -43.30
C VAL A 17 28.35 12.01 -42.05
N SER A 18 29.44 11.80 -41.31
CA SER A 18 29.38 11.08 -40.02
C SER A 18 28.56 11.83 -38.98
N ASN A 19 28.62 13.17 -38.95
CA ASN A 19 27.83 13.95 -38.00
C ASN A 19 26.34 13.92 -38.37
N ILE A 20 25.99 14.08 -39.64
CA ILE A 20 24.58 14.05 -40.05
C ILE A 20 23.98 12.65 -39.91
N VAL A 21 24.74 11.60 -40.25
CA VAL A 21 24.30 10.20 -40.06
C VAL A 21 24.20 9.86 -38.58
N ALA A 22 25.14 10.33 -37.74
CA ALA A 22 25.05 10.14 -36.29
C ALA A 22 23.81 10.81 -35.70
N VAL A 23 23.46 12.02 -36.15
CA VAL A 23 22.26 12.73 -35.70
C VAL A 23 20.99 11.98 -36.13
N ILE A 24 20.94 11.47 -37.36
CA ILE A 24 19.80 10.68 -37.84
C ILE A 24 19.66 9.37 -37.04
N LEU A 25 20.76 8.65 -36.81
CA LEU A 25 20.76 7.43 -35.99
C LEU A 25 20.35 7.73 -34.53
N LEU A 26 20.76 8.87 -33.99
CA LEU A 26 20.36 9.30 -32.64
C LEU A 26 18.86 9.56 -32.56
N ILE A 27 18.26 10.19 -33.58
CA ILE A 27 16.81 10.39 -33.66
C ILE A 27 16.07 9.05 -33.72
N VAL A 28 16.54 8.10 -34.53
CA VAL A 28 15.93 6.76 -34.64
C VAL A 28 15.97 6.02 -33.30
N ILE A 29 17.12 6.04 -32.63
CA ILE A 29 17.26 5.43 -31.30
C ILE A 29 16.36 6.13 -30.28
N ALA A 30 16.28 7.46 -30.31
CA ALA A 30 15.40 8.22 -29.43
C ALA A 30 13.93 7.83 -29.60
N VAL A 31 13.46 7.69 -30.85
CA VAL A 31 12.08 7.23 -31.14
C VAL A 31 11.86 5.80 -30.64
N ALA A 32 12.83 4.91 -30.84
CA ALA A 32 12.75 3.53 -30.33
C ALA A 32 12.68 3.48 -28.80
N VAL A 33 13.50 4.28 -28.10
CA VAL A 33 13.47 4.36 -26.63
C VAL A 33 12.13 4.90 -26.14
N VAL A 34 11.61 5.97 -26.75
CA VAL A 34 10.32 6.57 -26.36
C VAL A 34 9.17 5.58 -26.53
N THR A 35 9.15 4.81 -27.61
CA THR A 35 8.07 3.82 -27.87
C THR A 35 8.12 2.65 -26.89
N VAL A 36 9.31 2.10 -26.61
CA VAL A 36 9.47 1.04 -25.60
C VAL A 36 9.07 1.56 -24.21
N LEU A 37 9.52 2.77 -23.87
CA LEU A 37 9.19 3.40 -22.59
C LEU A 37 7.69 3.67 -22.45
N TYR A 38 7.01 4.05 -23.53
CA TYR A 38 5.57 4.22 -23.57
C TYR A 38 4.83 2.90 -23.31
N MET A 39 5.22 1.80 -23.99
CA MET A 39 4.61 0.48 -23.76
C MET A 39 4.85 -0.01 -22.34
N TRP A 40 6.04 0.26 -21.78
CA TRP A 40 6.38 -0.09 -20.41
C TRP A 40 5.54 0.69 -19.41
N LEU A 41 5.42 2.02 -19.58
CA LEU A 41 4.57 2.85 -18.74
C LEU A 41 3.10 2.45 -18.85
N SER A 42 2.55 2.15 -20.03
CA SER A 42 1.17 1.70 -20.16
C SER A 42 0.91 0.36 -19.47
N GLY A 43 1.89 -0.54 -19.53
CA GLY A 43 1.85 -1.82 -18.80
C GLY A 43 1.89 -1.63 -17.29
N VAL A 44 2.79 -0.78 -16.79
CA VAL A 44 2.91 -0.44 -15.35
C VAL A 44 1.64 0.24 -14.83
N ILE A 45 1.08 1.18 -15.59
CA ILE A 45 -0.15 1.88 -15.22
C ILE A 45 -1.32 0.89 -15.11
N SER A 46 -1.43 -0.08 -16.03
CA SER A 46 -2.46 -1.13 -15.96
C SER A 46 -2.32 -2.03 -14.72
N LEU A 47 -1.08 -2.34 -14.30
CA LEU A 47 -0.79 -3.11 -13.09
C LEU A 47 -1.11 -2.35 -11.80
N VAL A 48 -0.96 -1.02 -11.81
CA VAL A 48 -1.38 -0.17 -10.68
C VAL A 48 -2.90 -0.27 -10.52
N TYR A 49 -3.69 -0.08 -11.58
CA TYR A 49 -5.16 -0.16 -11.49
C TYR A 49 -5.71 -1.51 -11.01
N THR A 50 -4.97 -2.61 -11.20
CA THR A 50 -5.37 -3.93 -10.67
C THR A 50 -5.02 -4.15 -9.20
N ASN A 51 -4.05 -3.41 -8.64
CA ASN A 51 -3.57 -3.57 -7.26
C ASN A 51 -4.08 -2.48 -6.30
N THR A 52 -4.99 -1.60 -6.74
CA THR A 52 -5.57 -0.53 -5.91
C THR A 52 -6.79 -0.96 -5.09
N SER A 53 -6.87 -2.21 -4.64
CA SER A 53 -7.91 -2.60 -3.66
C SER A 53 -7.80 -1.80 -2.36
N ALA A 54 -6.58 -1.39 -1.98
CA ALA A 54 -6.33 -0.61 -0.77
C ALA A 54 -6.79 0.87 -0.85
N ILE A 55 -6.80 1.49 -2.04
CA ILE A 55 -7.16 2.92 -2.18
C ILE A 55 -8.67 3.15 -2.08
N HIS A 56 -9.46 2.10 -2.33
CA HIS A 56 -10.92 2.16 -2.28
C HIS A 56 -11.50 1.64 -0.95
N VAL A 57 -10.69 1.17 -0.01
CA VAL A 57 -11.17 0.75 1.31
C VAL A 57 -11.02 1.91 2.29
N LYS A 58 -12.15 2.51 2.63
CA LYS A 58 -12.24 3.60 3.61
C LYS A 58 -12.96 3.08 4.84
N VAL A 59 -12.19 2.68 5.85
CA VAL A 59 -12.72 2.11 7.08
C VAL A 59 -12.25 2.95 8.26
N ALA A 60 -13.13 3.17 9.22
CA ALA A 60 -12.84 3.87 10.45
C ALA A 60 -13.30 3.06 11.66
N ILE A 61 -12.59 3.19 12.78
CA ILE A 61 -13.04 2.67 14.07
C ILE A 61 -13.79 3.80 14.77
N THR A 62 -15.07 3.61 15.06
CA THR A 62 -15.90 4.64 15.71
C THR A 62 -15.92 4.49 17.22
N ASN A 63 -15.82 3.26 17.71
CA ASN A 63 -15.76 2.97 19.12
C ASN A 63 -14.94 1.71 19.38
N ALA A 64 -14.24 1.66 20.50
CA ALA A 64 -13.49 0.47 20.90
C ALA A 64 -13.46 0.33 22.43
N SER A 65 -13.56 -0.92 22.88
CA SER A 65 -13.44 -1.29 24.29
C SER A 65 -12.41 -2.42 24.41
N VAL A 66 -11.51 -2.28 25.37
CA VAL A 66 -10.50 -3.28 25.70
C VAL A 66 -10.69 -3.66 27.15
N VAL A 67 -11.15 -4.89 27.40
CA VAL A 67 -11.44 -5.41 28.74
C VAL A 67 -10.41 -6.46 29.09
N SER A 68 -9.71 -6.32 30.20
CA SER A 68 -8.71 -7.31 30.65
C SER A 68 -9.25 -8.17 31.79
N ASN A 69 -9.43 -9.46 31.54
CA ASN A 69 -9.94 -10.44 32.50
C ASN A 69 -8.88 -11.48 32.90
N SER A 70 -9.23 -12.39 33.81
CA SER A 70 -8.35 -13.48 34.25
C SER A 70 -7.93 -14.42 33.10
N SER A 71 -8.77 -14.56 32.07
CA SER A 71 -8.53 -15.39 30.89
C SER A 71 -7.71 -14.72 29.78
N GLY A 72 -7.49 -13.40 29.86
CA GLY A 72 -6.80 -12.62 28.83
C GLY A 72 -7.46 -11.27 28.55
N THR A 73 -6.93 -10.56 27.57
CA THR A 73 -7.46 -9.26 27.12
C THR A 73 -8.43 -9.45 25.96
N TYR A 74 -9.68 -9.04 26.15
CA TYR A 74 -10.72 -9.00 25.13
C TYR A 74 -10.76 -7.62 24.46
N VAL A 75 -10.79 -7.61 23.13
CA VAL A 75 -10.89 -6.38 22.34
C VAL A 75 -12.16 -6.43 21.51
N VAL A 76 -12.99 -5.40 21.68
CA VAL A 76 -14.24 -5.22 20.94
C VAL A 76 -14.17 -3.87 20.24
N THR A 77 -14.30 -3.88 18.91
CA THR A 77 -14.27 -2.67 18.10
C THR A 77 -15.52 -2.56 17.25
N LEU A 78 -16.04 -1.33 17.12
CA LEU A 78 -17.08 -0.98 16.18
C LEU A 78 -16.43 -0.31 14.97
N VAL A 79 -16.50 -1.00 13.86
CA VAL A 79 -15.86 -0.62 12.60
C VAL A 79 -16.94 -0.10 11.65
N TYR A 80 -16.70 1.06 11.05
CA TYR A 80 -17.59 1.68 10.06
C TYR A 80 -16.91 1.70 8.70
N ASN A 81 -17.57 1.13 7.69
CA ASN A 81 -17.10 1.23 6.32
C ASN A 81 -17.75 2.45 5.66
N LEU A 82 -16.96 3.43 5.26
CA LEU A 82 -17.48 4.70 4.76
C LEU A 82 -18.22 4.53 3.42
N PRO A 83 -19.23 5.38 3.14
CA PRO A 83 -19.89 5.40 1.85
C PRO A 83 -18.88 5.72 0.73
N GLY A 84 -18.99 5.01 -0.40
CA GLY A 84 -18.04 5.09 -1.52
C GLY A 84 -16.78 4.21 -1.36
N SER A 85 -16.74 3.38 -0.31
CA SER A 85 -15.76 2.32 -0.13
C SER A 85 -16.18 1.04 -0.87
N VAL A 86 -15.28 0.07 -1.02
CA VAL A 86 -15.64 -1.30 -1.44
C VAL A 86 -16.00 -2.17 -0.24
N ARG A 87 -16.71 -3.28 -0.48
CA ARG A 87 -16.95 -4.29 0.56
C ARG A 87 -15.61 -4.83 1.09
N THR A 88 -15.49 -4.94 2.40
CA THR A 88 -14.23 -5.30 3.05
C THR A 88 -14.48 -6.24 4.24
N SER A 89 -13.42 -6.87 4.71
CA SER A 89 -13.41 -7.70 5.92
C SER A 89 -12.13 -7.42 6.69
N ILE A 90 -12.13 -7.71 7.99
CA ILE A 90 -10.94 -7.62 8.83
C ILE A 90 -10.18 -8.94 8.75
N ALA A 91 -8.88 -8.87 8.49
CA ALA A 91 -8.01 -10.04 8.36
C ALA A 91 -7.07 -10.20 9.56
N LEU A 92 -6.62 -9.10 10.14
CA LEU A 92 -5.72 -9.09 11.29
C LEU A 92 -6.11 -7.97 12.24
N GLY A 93 -5.85 -8.18 13.52
CA GLY A 93 -6.01 -7.16 14.53
C GLY A 93 -4.93 -7.33 15.57
N GLU A 94 -4.33 -6.21 15.88
CA GLU A 94 -3.15 -6.11 16.70
C GLU A 94 -3.49 -5.15 17.84
N LEU A 95 -3.00 -5.52 19.02
CA LEU A 95 -3.03 -4.68 20.18
C LEU A 95 -1.59 -4.25 20.44
N GLU A 96 -1.37 -2.95 20.53
CA GLU A 96 -0.08 -2.34 20.78
C GLU A 96 -0.15 -1.44 22.00
N PHE A 97 0.98 -1.24 22.67
CA PHE A 97 1.11 -0.13 23.61
C PHE A 97 1.10 1.20 22.85
N SER A 98 0.78 2.30 23.53
CA SER A 98 0.87 3.66 22.96
C SER A 98 2.25 3.96 22.35
N ASN A 99 3.30 3.31 22.85
CA ASN A 99 4.68 3.43 22.36
C ASN A 99 4.97 2.62 21.08
N GLY A 100 3.99 1.91 20.51
CA GLY A 100 4.13 1.11 19.29
C GLY A 100 4.72 -0.29 19.51
N THR A 101 4.86 -0.75 20.75
CA THR A 101 5.27 -2.13 21.04
C THR A 101 4.08 -3.06 20.88
N LEU A 102 4.21 -4.08 20.03
CA LEU A 102 3.20 -5.12 19.83
C LEU A 102 2.98 -5.92 21.12
N ILE A 103 1.73 -5.98 21.58
CA ILE A 103 1.30 -6.78 22.73
C ILE A 103 0.83 -8.15 22.23
N CYS A 104 0.01 -8.14 21.19
CA CYS A 104 -0.62 -9.34 20.66
C CYS A 104 -1.14 -9.06 19.25
N ALA A 105 -1.07 -10.09 18.39
CA ALA A 105 -1.72 -10.10 17.09
C ALA A 105 -2.59 -11.35 17.02
N ASN A 106 -3.81 -11.18 16.52
CA ASN A 106 -4.72 -12.30 16.30
C ASN A 106 -5.32 -12.16 14.90
N SER A 107 -5.42 -13.27 14.16
CA SER A 107 -6.08 -13.37 12.85
C SER A 107 -7.47 -14.00 12.95
N SER A 108 -7.81 -14.59 14.09
CA SER A 108 -9.13 -15.16 14.37
C SER A 108 -10.08 -14.09 14.92
N PHE A 109 -10.85 -13.49 14.01
CA PHE A 109 -11.89 -12.52 14.34
C PHE A 109 -13.26 -13.15 14.38
N ARG A 110 -14.09 -12.66 15.30
CA ARG A 110 -15.54 -12.78 15.17
C ARG A 110 -16.08 -11.47 14.61
N VAL A 111 -16.51 -11.52 13.36
CA VAL A 111 -17.35 -10.50 12.73
C VAL A 111 -18.66 -11.19 12.35
N PRO A 112 -19.81 -10.84 12.96
CA PRO A 112 -21.06 -11.58 12.78
C PRO A 112 -21.50 -11.75 11.31
N SER A 113 -21.22 -10.75 10.47
CA SER A 113 -21.52 -10.78 9.03
C SER A 113 -20.37 -11.30 8.17
N GLY A 114 -19.16 -11.44 8.72
CA GLY A 114 -17.91 -11.74 8.01
C GLY A 114 -17.43 -10.66 7.03
N VAL A 115 -18.34 -9.85 6.50
CA VAL A 115 -18.13 -8.79 5.51
C VAL A 115 -18.82 -7.50 5.98
N ILE A 116 -18.20 -6.37 5.69
CA ILE A 116 -18.67 -5.03 6.01
C ILE A 116 -19.01 -4.31 4.71
N TYR A 117 -20.31 -4.04 4.49
CA TYR A 117 -20.77 -3.31 3.31
C TYR A 117 -20.52 -1.81 3.45
N PRO A 118 -20.37 -1.06 2.34
CA PRO A 118 -20.21 0.39 2.40
C PRO A 118 -21.43 1.05 3.03
N GLY A 119 -21.23 1.92 4.01
CA GLY A 119 -22.29 2.57 4.79
C GLY A 119 -22.75 1.78 6.01
N ASP A 120 -22.24 0.56 6.24
CA ASP A 120 -22.61 -0.28 7.39
C ASP A 120 -21.55 -0.29 8.49
N PHE A 121 -22.02 -0.69 9.68
CA PHE A 121 -21.20 -0.95 10.85
C PHE A 121 -21.04 -2.45 11.08
N ALA A 122 -19.87 -2.85 11.53
CA ALA A 122 -19.61 -4.21 11.99
C ALA A 122 -18.89 -4.21 13.33
N LYS A 123 -19.24 -5.16 14.19
CA LYS A 123 -18.49 -5.44 15.41
C LYS A 123 -17.38 -6.44 15.08
N ALA A 124 -16.14 -6.08 15.38
CA ALA A 124 -14.99 -6.95 15.25
C ALA A 124 -14.42 -7.24 16.64
N GLU A 125 -14.38 -8.53 16.97
CA GLU A 125 -14.00 -9.03 18.28
C GLU A 125 -12.84 -10.01 18.15
N PHE A 126 -11.83 -9.86 19.01
CA PHE A 126 -10.73 -10.78 19.15
C PHE A 126 -10.24 -10.85 20.59
N ILE A 127 -9.58 -11.94 20.92
CA ILE A 127 -9.00 -12.16 22.25
C ILE A 127 -7.48 -12.29 22.13
N CYS A 128 -6.79 -11.68 23.08
CA CYS A 128 -5.38 -11.89 23.33
C CYS A 128 -5.25 -12.78 24.57
N SER A 129 -5.19 -14.09 24.35
CA SER A 129 -4.95 -15.08 25.40
C SER A 129 -3.61 -14.81 26.09
N ASP A 130 -3.53 -15.10 27.38
CA ASP A 130 -2.30 -15.00 28.20
C ASP A 130 -1.71 -13.58 28.36
N VAL A 131 -2.36 -12.57 27.79
CA VAL A 131 -2.03 -11.15 28.01
C VAL A 131 -2.93 -10.61 29.11
N ARG A 132 -2.34 -9.98 30.13
CA ARG A 132 -3.07 -9.28 31.18
C ARG A 132 -2.56 -7.86 31.28
N LEU A 133 -3.45 -6.90 31.03
CA LEU A 133 -3.14 -5.48 31.12
C LEU A 133 -3.83 -4.89 32.34
N ARG A 134 -3.18 -3.90 32.96
CA ARG A 134 -3.76 -3.19 34.09
C ARG A 134 -4.83 -2.23 33.57
N ALA A 135 -5.95 -2.12 34.28
CA ALA A 135 -6.94 -1.11 33.96
C ALA A 135 -6.32 0.31 33.99
N GLY A 136 -6.73 1.15 33.05
CA GLY A 136 -6.15 2.47 32.80
C GLY A 136 -4.84 2.47 32.01
N THR A 137 -4.39 1.30 31.51
CA THR A 137 -3.22 1.27 30.61
C THR A 137 -3.62 1.77 29.23
N PRO A 138 -2.94 2.78 28.66
CA PRO A 138 -3.22 3.26 27.32
C PRO A 138 -2.72 2.28 26.26
N VAL A 139 -3.61 1.90 25.36
CA VAL A 139 -3.36 0.95 24.28
C VAL A 139 -3.80 1.51 22.94
N LYS A 140 -3.19 1.00 21.88
CA LYS A 140 -3.53 1.30 20.49
C LYS A 140 -3.99 0.01 19.83
N ILE A 141 -5.18 0.03 19.28
CA ILE A 141 -5.73 -1.08 18.50
C ILE A 141 -5.42 -0.77 17.04
N VAL A 142 -4.85 -1.74 16.34
CA VAL A 142 -4.57 -1.67 14.91
C VAL A 142 -5.36 -2.78 14.24
N LEU A 143 -6.26 -2.44 13.33
CA LEU A 143 -7.00 -3.42 12.52
C LEU A 143 -6.49 -3.36 11.09
N VAL A 144 -6.23 -4.51 10.50
CA VAL A 144 -5.81 -4.66 9.11
C VAL A 144 -6.93 -5.35 8.34
N THR A 145 -7.41 -4.68 7.30
CA THR A 145 -8.40 -5.24 6.38
C THR A 145 -7.78 -6.29 5.47
N ALA A 146 -8.60 -7.14 4.85
CA ALA A 146 -8.15 -8.12 3.86
C ALA A 146 -7.46 -7.48 2.63
N GLN A 147 -7.71 -6.19 2.38
CA GLN A 147 -7.08 -5.41 1.33
C GLN A 147 -5.76 -4.75 1.77
N GLY A 148 -5.31 -4.98 3.01
CA GLY A 148 -4.06 -4.45 3.56
C GLY A 148 -4.15 -3.03 4.12
N VAL A 149 -5.35 -2.44 4.22
CA VAL A 149 -5.54 -1.12 4.85
C VAL A 149 -5.53 -1.27 6.35
N GLN A 150 -4.68 -0.48 7.02
CA GLN A 150 -4.58 -0.42 8.47
C GLN A 150 -5.39 0.75 9.03
N VAL A 151 -6.11 0.50 10.12
CA VAL A 151 -6.90 1.50 10.84
C VAL A 151 -6.52 1.42 12.32
N THR A 152 -6.22 2.57 12.92
CA THR A 152 -5.75 2.63 14.31
C THR A 152 -6.73 3.38 15.20
N TYR A 153 -6.87 2.94 16.44
CA TYR A 153 -7.68 3.61 17.46
C TYR A 153 -6.99 3.54 18.82
N MET A 154 -6.89 4.66 19.53
CA MET A 154 -6.34 4.70 20.89
C MET A 154 -7.46 4.62 21.92
N THR A 155 -7.28 3.79 22.93
CA THR A 155 -8.22 3.63 24.05
C THR A 155 -7.48 3.14 25.29
N ASP A 156 -8.15 3.15 26.43
CA ASP A 156 -7.60 2.64 27.68
C ASP A 156 -8.22 1.28 28.02
N VAL A 157 -7.44 0.44 28.70
CA VAL A 157 -7.93 -0.85 29.20
C VAL A 157 -8.93 -0.60 30.33
N SER A 158 -10.13 -1.16 30.20
CA SER A 158 -11.14 -1.22 31.26
C SER A 158 -11.04 -2.53 32.06
N SER A 159 -11.47 -2.46 33.32
CA SER A 159 -11.61 -3.58 34.25
C SER A 159 -13.01 -4.18 34.21
#